data_AF-A0A948G2P2-F1
#
_entry.id   AF-A0A948G2P2-F1
#
_cell.length_a   1.000
_cell.length_b   1.000
_cell.length_c   1.000
_cell.angle_alpha   90.00
_cell.angle_beta   90.00
_cell.angle_gamma   90.00
#
_symmetry.space_group_name_H-M   'P 1'
#
loop_
_entity.id
_entity.type
_entity.pdbx_description
1 polymer ?
#
loop_
_entity_poly.entity_id
_entity_poly.type
_entity_poly.pdbx_seq_one_letter_code
_entity_poly.pdbx_strand_id
1 'polypeptide(L)' 'MAKDKMVIRDDTILMDYRLIFKAIREEKGNWEQVEKELDALYTSLQEKIK' A
#
# COMPACT_ATOMS: atom_id res chain seq x y z
N MET A 1 -16.77 0.52 -11.37
CA MET A 1 -16.15 1.22 -10.22
C MET A 1 -16.14 0.27 -9.03
N ALA A 2 -15.22 -0.68 -9.03
CA ALA A 2 -15.01 -1.55 -7.89
C ALA A 2 -14.11 -0.77 -6.93
N LYS A 3 -14.66 -0.36 -5.80
CA LYS A 3 -13.92 0.28 -4.71
C LYS A 3 -12.74 -0.62 -4.36
N ASP A 4 -11.51 -0.14 -4.56
CA ASP A 4 -10.29 -0.79 -4.11
C ASP A 4 -10.44 -1.07 -2.62
N LYS A 5 -10.66 -2.34 -2.28
CA LYS A 5 -10.94 -2.79 -0.91
C LYS A 5 -9.62 -2.88 -0.16
N MET A 6 -9.16 -1.77 0.38
CA MET A 6 -8.18 -1.78 1.46
C MET A 6 -8.95 -2.08 2.75
N VAL A 7 -8.66 -3.21 3.39
CA VAL A 7 -9.27 -3.59 4.67
C VAL A 7 -8.18 -3.54 5.73
N ILE A 8 -8.40 -2.75 6.77
CA ILE A 8 -7.45 -2.60 7.87
C ILE A 8 -8.06 -3.27 9.10
N ARG A 9 -7.33 -4.22 9.69
CA ARG A 9 -7.71 -4.92 10.92
C ARG A 9 -6.50 -4.95 11.84
N ASP A 10 -6.64 -4.35 13.02
CA ASP A 10 -5.62 -4.32 14.07
C ASP A 10 -4.25 -3.91 13.49
N ASP A 11 -3.28 -4.83 13.42
CA ASP A 11 -1.92 -4.60 12.90
C ASP A 11 -1.72 -5.05 11.44
N THR A 12 -2.78 -5.46 10.74
CA THR A 12 -2.69 -6.04 9.38
C THR A 12 -3.40 -5.17 8.36
N ILE A 13 -2.67 -4.82 7.30
CA ILE A 13 -3.23 -4.17 6.11
C ILE A 13 -3.42 -5.21 5.00
N LEU A 14 -4.67 -5.43 4.60
CA LEU A 14 -4.99 -6.16 3.37
C LEU A 14 -5.04 -5.17 2.19
N MET A 15 -4.06 -5.28 1.29
CA MET A 15 -4.00 -4.55 0.03
C MET A 15 -4.21 -5.46 -1.18
N ASP A 16 -4.84 -4.93 -2.24
CA ASP A 16 -4.90 -5.63 -3.53
C ASP A 16 -3.48 -5.74 -4.10
N TYR A 17 -3.02 -6.96 -4.36
CA TYR A 17 -1.70 -7.21 -4.93
C TYR A 17 -1.49 -6.46 -6.26
N ARG A 18 -2.56 -6.20 -7.02
CA ARG A 18 -2.50 -5.42 -8.27
C ARG A 18 -2.07 -3.97 -8.06
N LEU A 19 -2.36 -3.38 -6.90
CA LEU A 19 -1.88 -2.04 -6.53
C LEU A 19 -0.36 -2.05 -6.33
N ILE A 20 0.17 -3.06 -5.64
CA ILE A 20 1.62 -3.22 -5.42
C ILE A 20 2.34 -3.40 -6.77
N PHE A 21 1.88 -4.33 -7.61
CA PHE A 21 2.53 -4.55 -8.91
C PHE A 21 2.38 -3.37 -9.88
N LYS A 22 1.31 -2.57 -9.75
CA LYS A 22 1.16 -1.34 -10.50
C LYS A 22 2.22 -0.32 -10.08
N ALA A 23 2.41 -0.08 -8.79
CA ALA A 23 3.44 0.82 -8.27
C ALA A 23 4.86 0.39 -8.73
N ILE A 24 5.17 -0.91 -8.65
CA ILE A 24 6.46 -1.45 -9.15
C ILE A 24 6.66 -1.16 -10.64
N ARG A 25 5.62 -1.29 -11.46
CA ARG A 25 5.71 -1.01 -12.90
C ARG A 25 5.84 0.49 -13.18
N GLU A 26 5.14 1.33 -12.43
CA GLU A 26 5.20 2.80 -12.54
C GLU A 26 6.60 3.32 -12.17
N GLU A 27 7.20 2.76 -11.13
CA GLU A 27 8.58 3.05 -10.70
C GLU A 27 9.66 2.33 -11.53
N LYS A 28 9.31 1.79 -12.71
CA LYS A 28 10.23 1.10 -13.64
C LYS A 28 11.04 -0.04 -12.99
N GLY A 29 10.46 -0.71 -12.00
CA GLY A 29 11.11 -1.80 -11.26
C GLY A 29 11.99 -1.34 -10.09
N ASN A 30 11.97 -0.06 -9.71
CA ASN A 30 12.64 0.43 -8.51
C ASN A 30 11.90 -0.01 -7.24
N TRP A 31 12.14 -1.26 -6.82
CA TRP A 31 11.48 -1.89 -5.69
C TRP A 31 11.77 -1.19 -4.35
N GLU A 32 12.96 -0.60 -4.18
CA GLU A 32 13.33 0.14 -2.96
C GLU A 32 12.49 1.41 -2.77
N GLN A 33 12.18 2.10 -3.87
CA GLN A 33 11.32 3.29 -3.83
C GLN A 33 9.88 2.90 -3.50
N VAL A 34 9.38 1.82 -4.10
CA VAL A 34 8.03 1.30 -3.83
C VAL A 34 7.90 0.84 -2.38
N GLU A 35 8.92 0.20 -1.82
CA GLU A 35 8.93 -0.21 -0.41
C GLU A 35 8.81 1.01 0.52
N LYS A 36 9.59 2.08 0.28
CA LYS A 36 9.49 3.33 1.04
C LYS A 36 8.11 3.96 0.97
N GLU A 37 7.49 3.96 -0.20
CA GLU A 37 6.14 4.51 -0.39
C GLU A 37 5.07 3.69 0.30
N LEU A 38 5.17 2.35 0.28
CA LEU A 38 4.27 1.46 0.99
C LEU A 38 4.40 1.59 2.50
N ASP A 39 5.61 1.76 3.03
CA ASP A 39 5.86 1.93 4.47
C ASP A 39 5.36 3.29 4.98
N ALA A 40 5.51 4.34 4.18
CA ALA A 40 4.91 5.65 4.43
C ALA A 40 3.38 5.58 4.43
N LEU A 41 2.79 4.86 3.47
CA LEU A 41 1.35 4.63 3.41
C LEU A 41 0.85 3.85 4.63
N TYR A 42 1.55 2.79 5.04
CA TYR A 42 1.25 2.00 6.23
C TYR A 42 1.23 2.87 7.48
N THR A 43 2.29 3.67 7.69
CA THR A 43 2.42 4.57 8.84
C THR A 43 1.29 5.60 8.87
N SER A 44 0.99 6.26 7.75
CA SER A 44 -0.09 7.24 7.66
C SER A 44 -1.47 6.64 7.97
N LEU A 45 -1.69 5.38 7.59
CA LEU A 45 -2.94 4.71 7.85
C LEU A 45 -3.08 4.26 9.31
N GLN A 46 -1.99 3.79 9.93
CA GLN A 46 -1.94 3.49 11.36
C GLN A 46 -2.24 4.74 12.20
N GLU A 47 -1.69 5.90 11.83
CA GLU A 47 -1.98 7.17 12.52
C GLU A 47 -3.44 7.60 12.41
N LYS A 48 -4.11 7.35 11.27
CA LYS A 48 -5.52 7.73 11.06
C LYS A 48 -6.53 6.86 11.81
N ILE A 49 -6.11 5.69 12.27
CA ILE A 49 -6.97 4.72 12.99
C ILE A 49 -6.88 4.92 14.51
N LYS A 50 -5.88 5.68 14.98
CA LYS A 50 -5.67 6.06 16.37
C LYS A 50 -6.50 7.27 16.77
#